data_AF-A0A9W6S4X0-F1
#
_entry.id   AF-A0A9W6S4X0-F1
#
_cell.length_a   1.000
_cell.length_b   1.000
_cell.length_c   1.000
_cell.angle_alpha   90.00
_cell.angle_beta   90.00
_cell.angle_gamma   90.00
#
_symmetry.space_group_name_H-M   'P 1'
#
loop_
_entity.id
_entity.type
_entity.pdbx_description
1 polymer ?
#
loop_
_entity_poly.entity_id
_entity_poly.type
_entity_poly.pdbx_seq_one_letter_code
_entity_poly.pdbx_strand_id
1 'polypeptide(L)'
;MEGAGSHEFAVGDREICDSCQGAGRTVRRCETCGGRGYWQFGSSVPTKCDACGGKGGAESPCHGCALSGWVATTRTIAAPVVAGSDTGTRITVRDELLGVITLRLRVAPVPGFVRREE
;
A
#
# COMPACT_ATOMS: atom_id res chain seq x y z
N MET A 1 -11.40 -30.62 -21.01
CA MET A 1 -10.20 -29.78 -20.76
C MET A 1 -10.17 -29.50 -19.27
N GLU A 2 -9.75 -30.49 -18.49
CA GLU A 2 -9.99 -30.57 -17.05
C GLU A 2 -8.65 -30.81 -16.36
N GLY A 3 -8.28 -29.96 -15.40
CA GLY A 3 -7.06 -30.15 -14.62
C GLY A 3 -6.26 -28.91 -14.23
N ALA A 4 -6.79 -27.69 -14.38
CA ALA A 4 -6.13 -26.52 -13.80
C ALA A 4 -6.54 -26.39 -12.31
N GLY A 5 -5.61 -26.63 -11.40
CA GLY A 5 -5.77 -26.25 -10.00
C GLY A 5 -5.45 -24.77 -9.84
N SER A 6 -6.27 -24.01 -9.12
CA SER A 6 -5.95 -22.63 -8.75
C SER A 6 -5.38 -22.62 -7.34
N HIS A 7 -4.20 -22.04 -7.15
CA HIS A 7 -3.63 -21.83 -5.82
C HIS A 7 -3.66 -20.35 -5.48
N GLU A 8 -4.31 -20.04 -4.36
CA GLU A 8 -4.33 -18.69 -3.79
C GLU A 8 -3.09 -18.47 -2.92
N PHE A 9 -2.50 -17.28 -3.03
CA PHE A 9 -1.37 -16.87 -2.22
C PHE A 9 -1.48 -15.39 -1.85
N ALA A 10 -0.93 -15.05 -0.70
CA ALA A 10 -0.90 -13.70 -0.17
C ALA A 10 0.36 -12.97 -0.63
N VAL A 11 0.18 -11.78 -1.18
CA VAL A 11 1.26 -10.87 -1.57
C VAL A 11 1.18 -9.62 -0.73
N GLY A 12 2.32 -9.24 -0.14
CA GLY A 12 2.44 -7.99 0.60
C GLY A 12 2.33 -6.80 -0.35
N ASP A 13 1.51 -5.84 0.04
CA ASP A 13 1.29 -4.60 -0.68
C ASP A 13 1.35 -3.42 0.31
N ARG A 14 1.23 -2.20 -0.20
CA ARG A 14 1.11 -0.98 0.60
C ARG A 14 0.02 -0.09 0.03
N GLU A 15 -0.84 0.39 0.90
CA GLU A 15 -1.83 1.39 0.56
C GLU A 15 -1.46 2.74 1.16
N ILE A 16 -1.93 3.82 0.54
CA ILE A 16 -1.71 5.18 1.04
C ILE A 16 -2.43 5.30 2.39
N CYS A 17 -1.73 5.84 3.38
CA CYS A 17 -2.31 6.04 4.70
C CYS A 17 -3.43 7.07 4.63
N ASP A 18 -4.67 6.63 4.87
CA ASP A 18 -5.84 7.50 4.79
C ASP A 18 -5.79 8.67 5.79
N SER A 19 -5.25 8.46 6.99
CA SER A 19 -5.20 9.51 8.03
C SER A 19 -4.31 10.71 7.66
N CYS A 20 -3.29 10.52 6.82
CA CYS A 20 -2.39 11.59 6.39
C CYS A 20 -2.30 11.76 4.89
N GLN A 21 -3.10 11.00 4.12
CA GLN A 21 -3.14 11.00 2.66
C GLN A 21 -1.73 10.92 2.04
N GLY A 22 -0.87 10.05 2.59
CA GLY A 22 0.50 9.86 2.10
C GLY A 22 1.55 10.84 2.64
N ALA A 23 1.17 11.86 3.41
CA ALA A 23 2.10 12.90 3.84
C ALA A 23 3.03 12.50 5.00
N GLY A 24 2.71 11.40 5.72
CA GLY A 24 3.44 10.96 6.92
C GLY A 24 3.23 11.87 8.15
N ARG A 25 2.46 12.95 7.99
CA ARG A 25 2.15 13.93 9.04
C ARG A 25 0.74 14.47 8.86
N THR A 26 0.11 14.90 9.94
CA THR A 26 -1.20 15.53 9.93
C THR A 26 -1.06 17.02 10.26
N VAL A 27 -1.90 17.84 9.63
CA VAL A 27 -1.88 19.29 9.83
C VAL A 27 -3.17 19.69 10.53
N ARG A 28 -3.07 20.15 11.77
CA ARG A 28 -4.17 20.81 12.46
C ARG A 28 -4.15 22.29 12.08
N ARG A 29 -5.19 22.73 11.37
CA ARG A 29 -5.35 24.15 11.04
C ARG A 29 -5.58 24.96 12.31
N CYS A 30 -5.00 26.16 12.35
CA CYS A 30 -5.29 27.11 13.42
C CYS A 30 -6.75 27.55 13.30
N GLU A 31 -7.54 27.29 14.36
CA GLU A 31 -8.97 27.61 14.42
C GLU A 31 -9.23 29.11 14.45
N THR A 32 -8.28 29.87 15.01
CA THR A 32 -8.33 31.32 15.02
C THR A 32 -8.27 31.80 13.56
N CYS A 33 -7.14 31.63 12.84
CA CYS A 33 -6.99 32.21 11.48
C CYS A 33 -7.54 31.35 10.33
N GLY A 34 -8.12 30.19 10.64
CA GLY A 34 -8.65 29.24 9.67
C GLY A 34 -7.58 28.64 8.75
N GLY A 35 -6.33 28.48 9.22
CA GLY A 35 -5.24 27.97 8.39
C GLY A 35 -4.34 29.03 7.72
N ARG A 36 -4.73 30.31 7.72
CA ARG A 36 -4.06 31.35 6.91
C ARG A 36 -2.73 31.86 7.46
N GLY A 37 -2.54 31.82 8.77
CA GLY A 37 -1.37 32.39 9.45
C GLY A 37 -1.44 33.92 9.66
N TYR A 38 -2.47 34.59 9.14
CA TYR A 38 -2.66 36.03 9.29
C TYR A 38 -4.14 36.41 9.23
N TRP A 39 -4.41 37.65 9.62
CA TRP A 39 -5.71 38.31 9.62
C TRP A 39 -5.67 39.51 8.70
N GLN A 40 -6.73 39.72 7.92
CA GLN A 40 -6.87 40.92 7.11
C GLN A 40 -8.34 41.35 7.10
N PHE A 41 -8.58 42.64 7.39
CA PHE A 41 -9.91 43.24 7.35
C PHE A 41 -9.95 44.29 6.24
N GLY A 42 -10.57 43.96 5.10
CA GLY A 42 -10.61 44.83 3.94
C GLY A 42 -9.22 45.07 3.33
N SER A 43 -8.87 46.34 3.10
CA SER A 43 -7.59 46.77 2.51
C SER A 43 -6.50 47.05 3.55
N SER A 44 -6.68 46.61 4.80
CA SER A 44 -5.69 46.78 5.88
C SER A 44 -4.44 45.93 5.62
N VAL A 45 -3.29 46.33 6.17
CA VAL A 45 -2.07 45.51 6.18
C VAL A 45 -2.34 44.18 6.90
N PRO A 46 -2.00 43.01 6.32
CA PRO A 46 -2.21 41.72 6.96
C PRO A 46 -1.40 41.62 8.25
N THR A 47 -2.09 41.28 9.33
CA THR A 47 -1.48 41.13 10.66
C THR A 47 -1.27 39.66 10.97
N LYS A 48 -0.08 39.31 11.46
CA LYS A 48 0.29 37.94 11.82
C LYS A 48 -0.67 37.36 12.85
N CYS A 49 -1.02 36.08 12.72
CA CYS A 49 -1.83 35.39 13.72
C CYS A 49 -0.99 35.02 14.94
N ASP A 50 -1.29 35.61 16.09
CA ASP A 50 -0.61 35.33 17.36
C ASP A 50 -0.79 33.88 17.83
N ALA A 51 -1.99 33.32 17.67
CA ALA A 51 -2.33 31.97 18.14
C ALA A 51 -1.48 30.86 17.48
N CYS A 52 -1.03 31.06 16.24
CA CYS A 52 -0.15 30.11 15.55
C CYS A 52 1.23 30.69 15.22
N GLY A 53 1.53 31.90 15.70
CA GLY A 53 2.77 32.60 15.38
C GLY A 53 3.04 32.69 13.87
N GLY A 54 2.00 32.91 13.05
CA GLY A 54 2.14 33.05 11.60
C GLY A 54 2.16 31.76 10.79
N LYS A 55 2.20 30.59 11.42
CA LYS A 55 2.36 29.30 10.72
C LYS A 55 1.09 28.78 10.07
N GLY A 56 -0.08 29.30 10.46
CA GLY A 56 -1.38 28.86 9.97
C GLY A 56 -1.88 27.53 10.57
N GLY A 57 -1.01 26.72 11.18
CA GLY A 57 -1.39 25.47 11.83
C GLY A 57 -0.23 24.83 12.59
N ALA A 58 -0.50 23.66 13.15
CA ALA A 58 0.49 22.80 13.79
C ALA A 58 0.57 21.46 13.04
N GLU A 59 1.78 21.02 12.73
CA GLU A 59 2.03 19.71 12.15
C GLU A 59 2.31 18.71 13.27
N SER A 60 1.83 17.48 13.10
CA SER A 60 2.06 16.39 14.05
C SER A 60 2.40 15.11 13.30
N PRO A 61 3.23 14.22 13.88
CA PRO A 61 3.58 12.96 13.24
C PRO A 61 2.31 12.12 13.02
N CYS A 62 2.20 11.47 11.86
CA CYS A 62 1.11 10.53 11.65
C CYS A 62 1.43 9.20 12.34
N HIS A 63 0.74 8.92 13.44
CA HIS A 63 0.88 7.67 14.17
C HIS A 63 0.28 6.47 13.42
N GLY A 64 -0.75 6.69 12.59
CA GLY A 64 -1.43 5.62 11.83
C GLY A 64 -0.53 4.91 10.81
N CYS A 65 0.50 5.58 10.30
CA CYS A 65 1.49 4.99 9.40
C CYS A 65 2.92 5.07 9.93
N ALA A 66 3.10 5.43 11.22
CA ALA A 66 4.40 5.64 11.83
C ALA A 66 5.36 6.47 10.95
N LEU A 67 4.89 7.63 10.49
CA LEU A 67 5.61 8.57 9.59
C LEU A 67 5.89 8.09 8.16
N SER A 68 5.55 6.84 7.81
CA SER A 68 5.89 6.30 6.49
C SER A 68 5.02 6.85 5.36
N GLY A 69 3.79 7.27 5.65
CA GLY A 69 2.82 7.70 4.64
C GLY A 69 2.01 6.55 4.02
N TRP A 70 2.33 5.29 4.32
CA TRP A 70 1.62 4.11 3.82
C TRP A 70 1.36 3.10 4.94
N VAL A 71 0.36 2.26 4.76
CA VAL A 71 0.10 1.13 5.66
C VAL A 71 0.28 -0.17 4.89
N ALA A 72 0.93 -1.14 5.53
CA ALA A 72 1.16 -2.45 4.93
C ALA A 72 -0.19 -3.16 4.80
N THR A 73 -0.47 -3.67 3.61
CA THR A 73 -1.68 -4.41 3.30
C THR A 73 -1.32 -5.72 2.65
N THR A 74 -2.27 -6.64 2.53
CA THR A 74 -2.03 -7.96 1.95
C THR A 74 -3.14 -8.26 0.98
N ARG A 75 -2.76 -8.75 -0.20
CA ARG A 75 -3.68 -9.08 -1.28
C ARG A 75 -3.58 -10.56 -1.59
N THR A 76 -4.73 -11.19 -1.78
CA THR A 76 -4.80 -12.58 -2.21
C THR A 76 -4.91 -12.62 -3.72
N ILE A 77 -4.01 -13.38 -4.35
CA ILE A 77 -3.99 -13.57 -5.80
C ILE A 77 -4.06 -15.06 -6.09
N ALA A 78 -4.80 -15.41 -7.13
CA ALA A 78 -4.88 -16.77 -7.65
C ALA A 78 -3.86 -16.98 -8.76
N ALA A 79 -3.02 -18.01 -8.62
CA ALA A 79 -2.15 -18.50 -9.68
C ALA A 79 -2.73 -19.78 -10.29
N PRO A 80 -3.00 -19.80 -11.61
CA PRO A 80 -3.40 -21.03 -12.28
C PRO A 80 -2.19 -21.96 -12.41
N VAL A 81 -2.30 -23.17 -11.85
CA VAL A 81 -1.33 -24.25 -12.01
C VAL A 81 -1.90 -25.25 -13.00
N VAL A 82 -1.27 -25.34 -14.17
CA VAL A 82 -1.70 -26.25 -15.23
C VAL A 82 -1.30 -27.68 -14.87
N ALA A 83 -2.20 -28.64 -15.10
CA ALA A 83 -1.90 -30.07 -14.97
C ALA A 83 -0.61 -30.44 -15.71
N GLY A 84 0.19 -31.33 -15.09
CA GLY A 84 1.47 -31.75 -15.64
C GLY A 84 2.60 -30.72 -15.50
N SER A 85 2.39 -29.59 -14.81
CA SER A 85 3.51 -28.69 -14.47
C SER A 85 4.48 -29.38 -13.51
N ASP A 86 5.77 -29.07 -13.66
CA ASP A 86 6.86 -29.64 -12.89
C ASP A 86 7.64 -28.58 -12.11
N THR A 87 8.56 -29.05 -11.26
CA THR A 87 9.41 -28.15 -10.48
C THR A 87 10.25 -27.30 -11.42
N GLY A 88 10.21 -25.98 -11.24
CA GLY A 88 10.89 -25.02 -12.10
C GLY A 88 9.99 -24.34 -13.14
N THR A 89 8.76 -24.83 -13.36
CA THR A 89 7.78 -24.14 -14.19
C THR A 89 7.57 -22.72 -13.68
N ARG A 90 7.61 -21.75 -14.60
CA ARG A 90 7.39 -20.33 -14.31
C ARG A 90 5.94 -20.00 -14.55
N ILE A 91 5.25 -19.54 -13.52
CA ILE A 91 3.86 -19.09 -13.60
C ILE A 91 3.88 -17.58 -13.49
N THR A 92 3.41 -16.90 -14.53
CA THR A 92 3.35 -15.44 -14.57
C THR A 92 1.92 -15.00 -14.31
N VAL A 93 1.73 -14.20 -13.27
CA VAL A 93 0.44 -13.60 -12.93
C VAL A 93 0.55 -12.10 -13.13
N ARG A 94 -0.46 -11.49 -13.74
CA ARG A 94 -0.54 -10.04 -13.92
C ARG A 94 -1.67 -9.52 -13.04
N ASP A 95 -1.32 -8.57 -12.19
CA ASP A 95 -2.23 -7.83 -11.34
C ASP A 95 -2.11 -6.34 -11.67
N GLU A 96 -3.22 -5.63 -11.62
CA GLU A 96 -3.31 -4.21 -11.97
C GLU A 96 -2.53 -3.30 -11.00
N LEU A 97 -2.39 -3.70 -9.74
CA LEU A 97 -1.80 -2.89 -8.67
C LEU A 97 -0.41 -3.39 -8.28
N LEU A 98 -0.17 -4.70 -8.38
CA LEU A 98 1.12 -5.35 -8.07
C LEU A 98 1.99 -5.56 -9.31
N GLY A 99 1.46 -5.34 -10.51
CA GLY A 99 2.19 -5.49 -11.76
C GLY A 99 2.36 -6.96 -12.17
N VAL A 100 3.58 -7.36 -12.52
CA VAL A 100 3.86 -8.73 -13.01
C VAL A 100 4.59 -9.52 -11.93
N ILE A 101 3.96 -10.60 -11.49
CA ILE A 101 4.50 -11.51 -10.49
C ILE A 101 4.90 -12.80 -11.20
N THR A 102 6.16 -13.19 -11.06
CA THR A 102 6.64 -14.49 -11.56
C THR A 102 6.86 -15.44 -10.40
N LEU A 103 6.10 -16.53 -10.38
CA LEU A 103 6.24 -17.61 -9.43
C LEU A 103 7.06 -18.73 -10.04
N ARG A 104 7.87 -19.39 -9.21
CA ARG A 104 8.58 -20.61 -9.58
C ARG A 104 7.95 -21.77 -8.83
N LEU A 105 7.33 -22.69 -9.57
CA LEU A 105 6.69 -23.86 -8.98
C LEU A 105 7.75 -24.78 -8.35
N ARG A 106 7.48 -25.23 -7.12
CA ARG A 106 8.17 -26.35 -6.50
C ARG A 106 7.11 -27.38 -6.10
N VAL A 107 7.22 -28.58 -6.66
CA VAL A 107 6.34 -29.69 -6.31
C VAL A 107 6.90 -30.35 -5.06
N ALA A 108 6.09 -30.46 -4.02
CA ALA A 108 6.49 -31.15 -2.80
C ALA A 108 6.57 -32.67 -3.05
N PRO A 109 7.60 -33.37 -2.55
CA PRO A 109 7.67 -34.82 -2.65
C PRO A 109 6.57 -35.46 -1.81
N VAL A 110 5.91 -36.47 -2.35
CA VAL A 110 4.89 -37.25 -1.63
C VAL A 110 5.42 -38.68 -1.41
N PRO A 111 5.33 -39.24 -0.19
CA PRO A 111 5.88 -40.56 0.11
C PRO A 111 5.22 -41.65 -0.74
N GLY A 112 6.02 -42.57 -1.29
CA GLY A 112 5.52 -43.70 -2.08
C GLY A 112 5.23 -43.39 -3.55
N PHE A 113 5.41 -42.14 -4.00
CA PHE A 113 5.30 -41.78 -5.41
C PHE A 113 6.60 -41.21 -5.95
N VAL A 114 6.93 -41.59 -7.18
CA VAL A 114 8.06 -41.06 -7.94
C VAL A 114 7.49 -40.50 -9.24
N ARG A 115 7.77 -39.23 -9.51
CA ARG A 115 7.47 -38.65 -10.82
C ARG A 115 8.37 -39.28 -11.86
N ARG A 116 7.78 -39.74 -12.96
CA ARG A 116 8.53 -40.12 -14.16
C ARG A 116 8.40 -38.99 -15.16
N GLU A 117 9.54 -38.46 -15.55
CA GLU A 117 9.69 -37.54 -16.67
C GLU A 117 9.65 -38.41 -17.93
N GLU A 118 8.74 -38.13 -18.87
CA GLU A 118 8.73 -38.75 -20.19
C GLU A 118 9.35 -37.79 -21.21
#